data_AF-A0A7V0U5A8-F1
#
_entry.id   AF-A0A7V0U5A8-F1
#
_cell.length_a   1.000
_cell.length_b   1.000
_cell.length_c   1.000
_cell.angle_alpha   90.00
_cell.angle_beta   90.00
_cell.angle_gamma   90.00
#
_symmetry.space_group_name_H-M   'P 1'
#
loop_
_entity.id
_entity.type
_entity.pdbx_description
1 polymer ?
#
loop_
_entity_poly.entity_id
_entity_poly.type
_entity_poly.pdbx_seq_one_letter_code
_entity_poly.pdbx_strand_id
1 'polypeptide(L)'
;PFVEQAVPDHGPVDRWLVEGDDWLPGVTLLHLPGHSPGSLVLQTGSALFVGDVLFAGSIGRTDLPGGSFPVMMQSLQRLSALPGDPHVYPGHGETTTLNTERRTNPYLQMLR
;
A
#
# COMPACT_ATOMS: atom_id res chain seq x y z
N PRO A 1 -14.02 8.88 -5.76
CA PRO A 1 -14.25 7.43 -6.01
C PRO A 1 -13.70 7.01 -7.38
N PHE A 2 -12.67 6.17 -7.38
CA PHE A 2 -12.28 5.43 -8.58
C PHE A 2 -13.41 4.43 -8.85
N VAL A 3 -14.15 4.65 -9.94
CA VAL A 3 -15.15 3.69 -10.40
C VAL A 3 -14.38 2.70 -11.27
N GLU A 4 -14.40 1.42 -10.90
CA GLU A 4 -13.86 0.35 -11.73
C GLU A 4 -14.36 0.54 -13.17
N GLN A 5 -13.44 0.73 -14.12
CA GLN A 5 -13.75 0.28 -15.47
C GLN A 5 -13.95 -1.22 -15.34
N ALA A 6 -15.17 -1.68 -15.62
CA ALA A 6 -15.57 -3.07 -15.43
C ALA A 6 -14.48 -4.01 -15.95
N VAL A 7 -13.79 -4.70 -15.04
CA VAL A 7 -12.90 -5.80 -15.42
C VAL A 7 -13.82 -6.91 -15.93
N PRO A 8 -13.67 -7.42 -17.15
CA PRO A 8 -14.49 -8.55 -17.59
C PRO A 8 -14.34 -9.72 -16.61
N ASP A 9 -15.43 -10.38 -16.26
CA ASP A 9 -15.49 -11.63 -15.48
C ASP A 9 -15.20 -11.59 -13.96
N HIS A 10 -15.15 -10.42 -13.32
CA HIS A 10 -15.26 -10.38 -11.85
C HIS A 10 -16.74 -10.47 -11.42
N GLY A 11 -17.01 -11.26 -10.37
CA GLY A 11 -18.31 -11.23 -9.69
C GLY A 11 -18.58 -9.86 -9.05
N PRO A 12 -19.83 -9.55 -8.67
CA PRO A 12 -20.14 -8.26 -8.06
C PRO A 12 -19.32 -8.04 -6.79
N VAL A 13 -18.79 -6.83 -6.61
CA VAL A 13 -18.16 -6.41 -5.35
C VAL A 13 -19.25 -6.31 -4.28
N ASP A 14 -19.18 -7.15 -3.25
CA ASP A 14 -20.15 -7.14 -2.14
C ASP A 14 -20.02 -5.88 -1.28
N ARG A 15 -18.79 -5.38 -1.12
CA ARG A 15 -18.48 -4.23 -0.27
C ARG A 15 -17.24 -3.48 -0.75
N TRP A 16 -17.37 -2.16 -0.81
CA TRP A 16 -16.25 -1.24 -0.97
C TRP A 16 -15.65 -0.91 0.40
N LEU A 17 -14.31 -0.89 0.47
CA LEU A 17 -13.57 -0.52 1.66
C LEU A 17 -12.90 0.84 1.47
N VAL A 18 -12.93 1.67 2.50
CA VAL A 18 -12.23 2.96 2.55
C VAL A 18 -11.36 3.07 3.80
N GLU A 19 -10.41 4.01 3.80
CA GLU A 19 -9.62 4.32 5.00
C GLU A 19 -10.53 4.65 6.18
N GLY A 20 -10.22 4.04 7.34
CA GLY A 20 -10.99 4.21 8.57
C GLY A 20 -12.20 3.28 8.74
N ASP A 21 -12.55 2.46 7.74
CA ASP A 21 -13.62 1.46 7.92
C ASP A 21 -13.24 0.41 8.97
N ASP A 22 -14.12 0.21 9.95
CA ASP A 22 -14.07 -0.92 10.91
C ASP A 22 -14.78 -2.14 10.31
N TRP A 23 -14.28 -2.62 9.17
CA TRP A 23 -14.87 -3.77 8.47
C TRP A 23 -14.48 -5.10 9.11
N LEU A 24 -13.29 -5.15 9.73
CA LEU A 24 -12.73 -6.33 10.37
C LEU A 24 -12.05 -5.87 11.68
N PRO A 25 -12.56 -6.30 12.85
CA PRO A 25 -12.00 -5.91 14.13
C PRO A 25 -10.51 -6.20 14.24
N GLY A 26 -9.72 -5.20 14.65
CA GLY A 26 -8.27 -5.31 14.79
C GLY A 26 -7.47 -5.14 13.49
N VAL A 27 -8.12 -4.71 12.41
CA VAL A 27 -7.48 -4.32 11.15
C VAL A 27 -7.74 -2.84 10.86
N THR A 28 -6.67 -2.06 10.77
CA THR A 28 -6.73 -0.67 10.31
C THR A 28 -6.49 -0.62 8.81
N LEU A 29 -7.34 0.09 8.09
CA LEU A 29 -7.18 0.35 6.66
C LEU A 29 -6.52 1.71 6.42
N LEU A 30 -5.48 1.74 5.58
CA LEU A 30 -4.82 2.96 5.12
C LEU A 30 -4.95 3.07 3.60
N HIS A 31 -5.54 4.15 3.09
CA HIS A 31 -5.63 4.40 1.66
C HIS A 31 -4.33 5.05 1.17
N LEU A 32 -3.52 4.25 0.49
CA LEU A 32 -2.18 4.60 0.03
C LEU A 32 -2.09 4.41 -1.49
N PRO A 33 -2.76 5.28 -2.28
CA PRO A 33 -2.78 5.16 -3.74
C PRO A 33 -1.41 5.43 -4.36
N GLY A 34 -1.26 5.05 -5.63
CA GLY A 34 -0.07 5.37 -6.41
C GLY A 34 0.29 4.26 -7.38
N HIS A 35 0.26 3.00 -6.92
CA HIS A 35 0.29 1.85 -7.82
C HIS A 35 -1.04 1.75 -8.57
N SER A 36 -2.14 1.82 -7.82
CA SER A 36 -3.49 2.00 -8.33
C SER A 36 -4.24 3.07 -7.52
N PRO A 37 -5.36 3.62 -8.03
CA PRO A 37 -6.16 4.59 -7.29
C PRO A 37 -6.85 3.99 -6.05
N GLY A 38 -7.05 2.67 -6.03
CA GLY A 38 -7.71 1.93 -4.96
C GLY A 38 -6.76 1.18 -4.02
N SER A 39 -5.44 1.40 -4.09
CA SER A 39 -4.48 0.68 -3.25
C SER A 39 -4.76 0.92 -1.75
N LEU A 40 -4.92 -0.16 -0.99
CA LEU A 40 -5.12 -0.17 0.46
C LEU A 40 -4.01 -0.95 1.14
N VAL A 41 -3.57 -0.46 2.29
CA VAL A 41 -2.69 -1.18 3.21
C VAL A 41 -3.48 -1.59 4.44
N LEU A 42 -3.33 -2.85 4.84
CA LEU A 42 -3.98 -3.42 6.01
C LEU A 42 -2.95 -3.55 7.12
N GLN A 43 -3.19 -2.87 8.23
CA GLN A 43 -2.36 -2.96 9.43
C GLN A 43 -3.07 -3.78 10.50
N THR A 44 -2.37 -4.78 11.03
CA THR A 44 -2.89 -5.59 12.15
C THR A 44 -1.75 -6.04 13.06
N GLY A 45 -1.84 -5.73 14.35
CA GLY A 45 -0.75 -5.96 15.30
C GLY A 45 0.57 -5.36 14.79
N SER A 46 1.59 -6.21 14.63
CA SER A 46 2.90 -5.85 14.09
C SER A 46 3.07 -6.18 12.59
N ALA A 47 1.99 -6.41 11.85
CA ALA A 47 1.99 -6.74 10.43
C ALA A 47 1.40 -5.60 9.58
N LEU A 48 2.00 -5.36 8.42
CA LEU A 48 1.50 -4.51 7.35
C LEU A 48 1.40 -5.32 6.05
N PHE A 49 0.18 -5.57 5.58
CA PHE A 49 -0.05 -6.10 4.24
C PHE A 49 -0.18 -4.92 3.28
N VAL A 50 0.84 -4.70 2.46
CA VAL A 50 1.01 -3.44 1.72
C VAL A 50 0.64 -3.52 0.24
N GLY A 51 0.31 -4.72 -0.25
CA GLY A 51 0.12 -4.96 -1.69
C GLY A 51 1.33 -4.44 -2.46
N ASP A 52 1.07 -3.64 -3.49
CA ASP A 52 2.08 -3.11 -4.40
C ASP A 52 2.56 -1.69 -4.02
N VAL A 53 2.28 -1.23 -2.80
CA VAL A 53 2.76 0.06 -2.31
C VAL A 53 4.26 0.01 -1.99
N LEU A 54 4.74 -1.06 -1.37
CA LEU A 54 6.13 -1.21 -0.93
C LEU A 54 6.60 -2.66 -1.09
N PHE A 55 7.77 -2.85 -1.69
CA PHE A 55 8.46 -4.14 -1.81
C PHE A 55 9.81 -4.08 -1.09
N ALA A 56 10.42 -5.24 -0.82
CA ALA A 56 11.81 -5.30 -0.36
C ALA A 56 12.73 -4.65 -1.40
N GLY A 57 13.27 -3.47 -1.07
CA GLY A 57 14.16 -2.68 -1.92
C GLY A 57 13.51 -2.02 -3.14
N SER A 58 12.17 -2.04 -3.27
CA SER A 58 11.47 -1.44 -4.43
C SER A 58 10.03 -0.99 -4.09
N ILE A 59 9.27 -0.60 -5.10
CA ILE A 59 7.84 -0.23 -5.04
C ILE A 59 7.12 -0.83 -6.25
N GLY A 60 5.78 -0.91 -6.21
CA GLY A 60 4.98 -1.29 -7.36
C GLY A 60 5.05 -0.28 -8.50
N ARG A 61 4.71 -0.76 -9.71
CA ARG A 61 4.68 0.08 -10.92
C ARG A 61 3.65 1.20 -10.77
N THR A 62 4.00 2.38 -11.26
CA THR A 62 3.14 3.57 -11.26
C THR A 62 2.88 4.12 -12.66
N ASP A 63 3.33 3.42 -13.70
CA ASP A 63 3.28 3.80 -15.13
C ASP A 63 2.11 3.15 -15.88
N LEU A 64 1.32 2.30 -15.21
CA LEU A 64 0.13 1.66 -15.74
C LEU A 64 -1.12 2.55 -15.57
N PRO A 65 -2.23 2.29 -16.29
CA PRO A 65 -3.47 3.04 -16.14
C PRO A 65 -3.92 3.14 -14.67
N GLY A 66 -4.15 4.37 -14.20
CA GLY A 66 -4.49 4.67 -12.80
C GLY A 66 -3.28 4.79 -11.85
N GLY A 67 -2.09 4.38 -12.27
CA GLY A 67 -0.85 4.60 -11.54
C GLY A 67 -0.40 6.06 -11.59
N SER A 68 0.29 6.51 -10.54
CA SER A 68 0.87 7.85 -10.44
C SER A 68 2.05 7.89 -9.47
N PHE A 69 3.25 8.16 -10.00
CA PHE A 69 4.47 8.23 -9.21
C PHE A 69 4.42 9.34 -8.13
N PRO A 70 3.99 10.59 -8.42
CA PRO A 70 3.86 11.61 -7.38
C PRO A 70 2.91 11.21 -6.25
N VAL A 71 1.82 10.52 -6.57
CA VAL A 71 0.85 10.03 -5.57
C VAL A 71 1.46 8.89 -4.75
N MET A 72 2.19 7.98 -5.40
CA MET A 72 2.93 6.92 -4.70
C MET A 72 3.93 7.50 -3.69
N MET A 73 4.67 8.56 -4.05
CA MET A 73 5.63 9.17 -3.11
C MET A 73 4.94 9.79 -1.88
N GLN A 74 3.76 10.39 -2.04
CA GLN A 74 2.96 10.87 -0.90
C GLN A 74 2.49 9.73 0.00
N SER A 75 2.06 8.62 -0.61
CA SER A 75 1.67 7.40 0.10
C SER A 75 2.85 6.76 0.85
N LEU A 76 4.02 6.69 0.23
CA LEU A 76 5.25 6.21 0.85
C LEU A 76 5.69 7.11 2.00
N GLN A 77 5.50 8.43 1.91
CA GLN A 77 5.75 9.34 3.02
C GLN A 77 4.87 9.00 4.23
N ARG A 78 3.57 8.79 4.02
CA ARG A 78 2.64 8.37 5.08
C ARG A 78 3.00 7.00 5.66
N LEU A 79 3.29 6.02 4.80
CA LEU A 79 3.71 4.67 5.20
C LEU A 79 5.00 4.70 6.03
N SER A 80 6.00 5.45 5.58
CA SER A 80 7.30 5.57 6.25
C SER A 80 7.22 6.31 7.58
N ALA A 81 6.15 7.08 7.84
CA ALA A 81 5.93 7.78 9.09
C ALA A 81 5.21 6.93 10.17
N LEU A 82 4.74 5.72 9.84
CA LEU A 82 4.06 4.84 10.81
C LEU A 82 4.96 4.52 12.02
N PRO A 83 4.46 4.48 13.25
CA PRO A 83 5.31 4.17 14.40
C PRO A 83 5.83 2.72 14.36
N GLY A 84 7.00 2.49 14.96
CA GLY A 84 7.57 1.16 15.17
C GLY A 84 8.21 0.54 13.93
N ASP A 85 8.37 -0.79 13.97
CA ASP A 85 9.00 -1.61 12.93
C ASP A 85 8.12 -2.81 12.54
N PRO A 86 6.93 -2.57 11.97
CA PRO A 86 6.08 -3.66 11.55
C PRO A 86 6.74 -4.51 10.45
N HIS A 87 6.45 -5.80 10.46
CA HIS A 87 6.74 -6.71 9.36
C HIS A 87 5.91 -6.31 8.15
N VAL A 88 6.57 -6.17 7.00
CA VAL A 88 5.95 -5.78 5.74
C VAL A 88 5.76 -7.02 4.88
N TYR A 89 4.50 -7.27 4.52
CA TYR A 89 4.06 -8.34 3.65
C TYR A 89 3.62 -7.74 2.31
N PRO A 90 4.50 -7.74 1.29
CA PRO A 90 4.20 -7.18 -0.02
C PRO A 90 3.26 -8.08 -0.83
N GLY A 91 2.66 -7.52 -1.89
CA GLY A 91 1.93 -8.30 -2.90
C GLY A 91 2.83 -9.24 -3.71
N HIS A 92 4.12 -8.90 -3.82
CA HIS A 92 5.13 -9.65 -4.56
C HIS A 92 6.50 -9.61 -3.89
N GLY A 93 7.28 -10.67 -4.09
CA GLY A 93 8.66 -10.78 -3.59
C GLY A 93 8.74 -11.15 -2.10
N GLU A 94 9.90 -10.88 -1.50
CA GLU A 94 10.20 -11.26 -0.13
C GLU A 94 9.62 -10.28 0.89
N THR A 95 9.28 -10.81 2.08
CA THR A 95 8.90 -10.00 3.24
C THR A 95 10.08 -9.20 3.78
N THR A 96 9.81 -8.03 4.36
CA THR A 96 10.82 -7.14 4.94
C THR A 96 10.31 -6.51 6.25
N THR A 97 11.01 -5.51 6.78
CA THR A 97 10.53 -4.67 7.88
C THR A 97 10.54 -3.20 7.49
N LEU A 98 9.64 -2.40 8.07
CA LEU A 98 9.53 -0.99 7.73
C LEU A 98 10.84 -0.22 8.00
N ASN A 99 11.56 -0.54 9.09
CA ASN A 99 12.87 0.06 9.35
C ASN A 99 13.93 -0.37 8.35
N THR A 100 13.89 -1.60 7.86
CA THR A 100 14.82 -2.03 6.80
C THR A 100 14.60 -1.19 5.57
N GLU A 101 13.36 -1.08 5.09
CA GLU A 101 13.04 -0.26 3.93
C GLU A 101 13.34 1.24 4.15
N ARG A 102 13.05 1.79 5.33
CA ARG A 102 13.44 3.18 5.67
C ARG A 102 14.93 3.45 5.55
N ARG A 103 15.79 2.43 5.72
CA ARG A 103 17.24 2.57 5.62
C ARG A 103 17.76 2.27 4.23
N THR A 104 17.16 1.33 3.51
CA THR A 104 17.76 0.75 2.30
C THR A 104 16.93 0.94 1.04
N ASN A 105 15.62 1.16 1.14
CA ASN A 105 14.77 1.28 -0.04
C ASN A 105 15.07 2.62 -0.75
N PRO A 106 15.50 2.60 -2.02
CA PRO A 106 15.92 3.80 -2.73
C PRO A 106 14.79 4.83 -2.83
N TYR A 107 13.53 4.41 -2.93
CA TYR A 107 12.38 5.32 -2.99
C TYR A 107 12.11 5.99 -1.64
N LEU A 108 12.24 5.26 -0.52
CA LEU A 108 12.11 5.87 0.80
C LEU A 108 13.29 6.79 1.14
N GLN A 109 14.47 6.57 0.55
CA GLN A 109 15.60 7.50 0.69
C GLN A 109 15.35 8.85 0.01
N MET A 110 14.50 8.90 -1.03
CA MET A 110 14.16 10.15 -1.73
C MET A 110 13.25 11.08 -0.91
N LEU A 111 12.68 10.60 0.19
CA LEU A 111 11.79 11.36 1.07
C LEU A 111 12.53 12.19 2.13
N ARG A 112 13.87 12.08 2.18
CA ARG A 112 14.73 12.74 3.17
C ARG A 112 15.19 14.12 2.72
#